data_AF-A0A934ZZE1-F1
#
_entry.id   AF-A0A934ZZE1-F1
#
_cell.length_a   1.000
_cell.length_b   1.000
_cell.length_c   1.000
_cell.angle_alpha   90.00
_cell.angle_beta   90.00
_cell.angle_gamma   90.00
#
_symmetry.space_group_name_H-M   'P 1'
#
loop_
_entity.id
_entity.type
_entity.pdbx_description
1 polymer ?
#
loop_
_entity_poly.entity_id
_entity_poly.type
_entity_poly.pdbx_seq_one_letter_code
_entity_poly.pdbx_strand_id
1 'polypeptide(L)'
;MISPTRSSSVQAKARRDCFDAHKKQDEIGNIYLVCHLCEGRINPAIEPWIAEHAVRRAVGGSDAPSNVLPAHQKCAREKDRVDISENARGKRVSDKHFGIVKKRGFNRRRDMKFNWQAGRYEGGR
;
A
#
# COMPACT_ATOMS: atom_id res chain seq x y z
N MET A 1 -23.59 -3.44 -6.10
CA MET A 1 -22.59 -3.41 -7.19
C MET A 1 -21.23 -3.21 -6.54
N ILE A 2 -20.40 -4.24 -6.50
CA ILE A 2 -19.06 -4.20 -5.88
C ILE A 2 -18.16 -3.45 -6.87
N SER A 3 -17.70 -2.26 -6.49
CA SER A 3 -16.75 -1.48 -7.30
C SER A 3 -15.54 -2.34 -7.67
N PRO A 4 -15.07 -2.34 -8.93
CA PRO A 4 -13.88 -3.09 -9.31
C PRO A 4 -12.69 -2.47 -8.60
N THR A 5 -12.13 -3.20 -7.64
CA THR A 5 -10.88 -2.86 -6.98
C THR A 5 -9.76 -2.83 -8.03
N ARG A 6 -8.84 -1.85 -7.92
CA ARG A 6 -7.71 -1.60 -8.85
C ARG A 6 -7.21 -2.87 -9.56
N SER A 7 -7.44 -2.94 -10.87
CA SER A 7 -6.93 -3.88 -11.88
C SER A 7 -5.99 -4.99 -11.36
N SER A 8 -6.55 -6.17 -11.07
CA SER A 8 -5.81 -7.38 -10.65
C SER A 8 -4.70 -7.82 -11.63
N SER A 9 -4.83 -7.47 -12.91
CA SER A 9 -3.85 -7.81 -13.96
C SER A 9 -2.48 -7.14 -13.80
N VAL A 10 -2.43 -5.90 -13.32
CA VAL A 10 -1.16 -5.16 -13.15
C VAL A 10 -0.36 -5.74 -11.98
N GLN A 11 -1.05 -6.14 -10.90
CA GLN A 11 -0.40 -6.86 -9.81
C GLN A 11 0.09 -8.24 -10.26
N ALA A 12 -0.64 -8.95 -11.13
CA ALA A 12 -0.22 -10.25 -11.64
C ALA A 12 1.09 -10.15 -12.45
N LYS A 13 1.23 -9.13 -13.31
CA LYS A 13 2.47 -8.88 -14.05
C LYS A 13 3.65 -8.58 -13.11
N ALA A 14 3.48 -7.65 -12.18
CA ALA A 14 4.55 -7.28 -11.24
C ALA A 14 5.00 -8.50 -10.40
N ARG A 15 4.07 -9.34 -9.97
CA ARG A 15 4.40 -10.61 -9.29
C ARG A 15 5.18 -11.56 -10.19
N ARG A 16 4.79 -11.69 -11.46
CA ARG A 16 5.49 -12.57 -12.40
C ARG A 16 6.92 -12.08 -12.67
N ASP A 17 7.07 -10.79 -12.98
CA ASP A 17 8.37 -10.18 -13.26
C ASP A 17 9.29 -10.27 -12.01
N CYS A 18 8.75 -10.04 -10.81
CA CYS A 18 9.46 -10.22 -9.55
C CYS A 18 9.86 -11.67 -9.31
N PHE A 19 8.94 -12.63 -9.54
CA PHE A 19 9.25 -14.05 -9.38
C PHE A 19 10.35 -14.51 -10.33
N ASP A 20 10.26 -14.15 -11.62
CA ASP A 20 11.23 -14.57 -12.62
C ASP A 20 12.61 -13.94 -12.39
N ALA A 21 12.67 -12.71 -11.87
CA ALA A 21 13.92 -12.04 -11.53
C ALA A 21 14.59 -12.57 -10.25
N HIS A 22 13.82 -13.01 -9.26
CA HIS A 22 14.33 -13.28 -7.90
C HIS A 22 14.25 -14.75 -7.46
N LYS A 23 13.70 -15.64 -8.28
CA LYS A 23 13.67 -17.07 -7.98
C LYS A 23 15.07 -17.65 -7.90
N LYS A 24 15.31 -18.45 -6.87
CA LYS A 24 16.52 -19.25 -6.67
C LYS A 24 16.14 -20.71 -6.63
N GLN A 25 17.10 -21.58 -6.91
CA GLN A 25 16.93 -23.02 -6.82
C GLN A 25 17.92 -23.59 -5.82
N ASP A 26 17.46 -24.56 -5.03
CA ASP A 26 18.32 -25.39 -4.20
C ASP A 26 19.06 -26.45 -5.02
N GLU A 27 19.99 -27.14 -4.36
CA GLU A 27 20.66 -28.35 -4.84
C GLU A 27 19.68 -29.44 -5.31
N ILE A 28 18.50 -29.53 -4.69
CA ILE A 28 17.45 -30.50 -5.01
C ILE A 28 16.53 -29.98 -6.15
N GLY A 29 16.70 -28.73 -6.59
CA GLY A 29 15.88 -28.10 -7.64
C GLY A 29 14.61 -27.41 -7.13
N ASN A 30 14.40 -27.36 -5.81
CA ASN A 30 13.27 -26.64 -5.22
C ASN A 30 13.42 -25.13 -5.42
N ILE A 31 12.38 -24.48 -5.94
CA ILE A 31 12.37 -23.03 -6.12
C ILE A 31 12.03 -22.33 -4.81
N TYR A 32 12.79 -21.29 -4.49
CA TYR A 32 12.52 -20.41 -3.36
C TYR A 32 12.78 -18.94 -3.69
N LEU A 33 12.24 -18.06 -2.85
CA LEU A 33 12.52 -16.63 -2.86
C LEU A 33 13.19 -16.23 -1.53
N VAL A 34 13.80 -15.05 -1.49
CA VAL A 34 14.40 -14.50 -0.26
C VAL A 34 13.70 -13.19 0.06
N CYS A 35 13.09 -13.10 1.23
CA CYS A 35 12.42 -11.88 1.68
C CYS A 35 13.43 -10.73 1.82
N HIS A 36 13.25 -9.63 1.10
CA HIS A 36 14.17 -8.49 1.21
C HIS A 36 14.09 -7.71 2.53
N LEU A 37 13.06 -7.97 3.35
CA LEU A 37 12.86 -7.26 4.63
C LEU A 37 13.43 -7.99 5.85
N CYS A 38 13.42 -9.32 5.81
CA CYS A 38 13.88 -10.15 6.93
C CYS A 38 14.93 -11.18 6.53
N GLU A 39 15.33 -11.19 5.26
CA GLU A 39 16.30 -12.12 4.66
C GLU A 39 15.93 -13.61 4.73
N GLY A 40 14.74 -13.90 5.28
CA GLY A 40 14.20 -15.24 5.43
C GLY A 40 13.81 -15.84 4.08
N ARG A 41 13.96 -17.16 4.01
CA ARG A 41 13.57 -17.95 2.85
C ARG A 41 12.06 -18.08 2.76
N ILE A 42 11.53 -17.88 1.55
CA ILE A 42 10.11 -18.02 1.22
C ILE A 42 9.96 -19.23 0.29
N ASN A 43 9.05 -20.13 0.59
CA ASN A 43 8.62 -21.14 -0.38
C ASN A 43 7.40 -20.64 -1.16
N PRO A 44 7.57 -20.16 -2.41
CA PRO A 44 6.50 -19.52 -3.17
C PRO A 44 5.35 -20.47 -3.57
N ALA A 45 5.53 -21.79 -3.44
CA ALA A 45 4.51 -22.79 -3.74
C ALA A 45 3.49 -22.99 -2.60
N ILE A 46 3.89 -22.70 -1.35
CA ILE A 46 3.06 -22.95 -0.16
C ILE A 46 2.86 -21.69 0.70
N GLU A 47 3.80 -20.75 0.70
CA GLU A 47 3.76 -19.57 1.56
C GLU A 47 3.27 -18.33 0.80
N PRO A 48 2.39 -17.53 1.41
CA PRO A 48 1.93 -16.29 0.81
C PRO A 48 3.03 -15.22 0.85
N TRP A 49 3.35 -14.68 -0.33
CA TRP A 49 4.33 -13.61 -0.51
C TRP A 49 3.75 -12.48 -1.37
N ILE A 50 4.36 -11.30 -1.31
CA ILE A 50 3.98 -10.10 -2.07
C ILE A 50 5.21 -9.60 -2.83
N ALA A 51 4.98 -9.10 -4.06
CA ALA A 51 5.96 -8.34 -4.82
C ALA A 51 5.91 -6.89 -4.35
N GLU A 52 6.87 -6.51 -3.53
CA GLU A 52 6.84 -5.31 -2.71
C GLU A 52 7.91 -4.31 -3.17
N HIS A 53 7.56 -3.02 -3.20
CA HIS A 53 8.49 -1.97 -3.61
C HIS A 53 9.43 -1.60 -2.45
N ALA A 54 10.73 -1.86 -2.60
CA ALA A 54 11.75 -1.47 -1.62
C ALA A 54 11.74 0.05 -1.39
N VAL A 55 11.80 0.82 -2.47
CA VAL A 55 11.55 2.27 -2.49
C VAL A 55 10.12 2.51 -2.92
N ARG A 56 9.36 3.23 -2.09
CA ARG A 56 7.94 3.54 -2.35
C ARG A 56 7.79 4.39 -3.61
N ARG A 57 6.76 4.10 -4.41
CA ARG A 57 6.38 4.91 -5.59
C ARG A 57 6.16 6.40 -5.28
N ALA A 58 5.63 6.69 -4.08
CA ALA A 58 5.34 8.05 -3.63
C ALA A 58 6.60 8.94 -3.48
N VAL A 59 7.78 8.34 -3.35
CA VAL A 59 9.08 9.04 -3.24
C VAL A 59 9.99 8.77 -4.44
N GLY A 60 9.42 8.34 -5.58
CA GLY A 60 10.18 8.11 -6.81
C GLY A 60 10.63 6.66 -7.06
N GLY A 61 10.13 5.69 -6.27
CA GLY A 61 10.40 4.27 -6.53
C GLY A 61 9.86 3.79 -7.88
N SER A 62 10.65 2.98 -8.59
CA SER A 62 10.31 2.43 -9.90
C SER A 62 9.52 1.11 -9.78
N ASP A 63 8.80 0.74 -10.85
CA ASP A 63 8.15 -0.57 -10.97
C ASP A 63 9.10 -1.64 -11.56
N ALA A 64 10.41 -1.35 -11.62
CA ALA A 64 11.40 -2.26 -12.17
C ALA A 64 11.70 -3.42 -11.20
N PRO A 65 12.10 -4.61 -11.70
CA PRO A 65 12.46 -5.75 -10.84
C PRO A 65 13.61 -5.47 -9.84
N SER A 66 14.42 -4.44 -10.08
CA SER A 66 15.46 -3.99 -9.13
C SER A 66 14.89 -3.33 -7.88
N ASN A 67 13.66 -2.79 -7.94
CA ASN A 67 12.97 -2.16 -6.82
C ASN A 67 11.79 -2.99 -6.32
N VAL A 68 11.20 -3.84 -7.17
CA VAL A 68 10.11 -4.75 -6.81
C VAL A 68 10.71 -6.09 -6.38
N LEU A 69 10.75 -6.29 -5.07
CA LEU A 69 11.42 -7.41 -4.43
C LEU A 69 10.41 -8.32 -3.71
N PRO A 70 10.68 -9.63 -3.59
CA PRO A 70 9.81 -10.52 -2.87
C PRO A 70 9.85 -10.22 -1.36
N ALA A 71 8.69 -10.29 -0.71
CA ALA A 71 8.55 -10.18 0.74
C ALA A 71 7.50 -11.15 1.26
N HIS A 72 7.69 -11.63 2.49
CA HIS A 72 6.61 -12.30 3.21
C HIS A 72 5.42 -11.35 3.32
N GLN A 73 4.20 -11.88 3.20
CA GLN A 73 2.99 -11.07 3.34
C GLN A 73 2.93 -10.34 4.70
N LYS A 74 3.42 -10.96 5.78
CA LYS A 74 3.47 -10.34 7.11
C LYS A 74 4.46 -9.18 7.18
N CYS A 75 5.67 -9.36 6.63
CA CYS A 75 6.69 -8.32 6.60
C CYS A 75 6.25 -7.12 5.76
N ALA A 76 5.67 -7.37 4.57
CA ALA A 76 5.14 -6.33 3.70
C ALA A 76 4.04 -5.52 4.41
N ARG A 77 3.11 -6.17 5.13
CA ARG A 77 2.06 -5.47 5.89
C ARG A 77 2.60 -4.52 6.97
N GLU A 78 3.65 -4.92 7.68
CA GLU A 78 4.26 -4.06 8.70
C GLU A 78 4.95 -2.85 8.06
N LYS A 79 5.69 -3.06 6.96
CA LYS A 79 6.27 -1.98 6.17
C LYS A 79 5.20 -1.05 5.62
N ASP A 80 4.13 -1.57 5.03
CA ASP A 80 3.01 -0.81 4.47
C ASP A 80 2.40 0.16 5.50
N ARG A 81 2.27 -0.28 6.75
CA ARG A 81 1.73 0.56 7.84
C ARG A 81 2.59 1.80 8.08
N VAL A 82 3.91 1.63 8.10
CA VAL A 82 4.87 2.73 8.25
C VAL A 82 4.92 3.58 6.98
N ASP A 83 4.85 2.95 5.82
CA ASP A 83 4.89 3.61 4.53
C ASP A 83 3.70 4.54 4.28
N ILE A 84 2.51 4.08 4.66
CA ILE A 84 1.27 4.87 4.58
C ILE A 84 1.36 6.09 5.50
N SER A 85 1.88 5.93 6.72
CA SER A 85 1.96 7.03 7.69
C SER A 85 2.95 8.11 7.24
N GLU A 86 4.13 7.70 6.75
CA GLU A 86 5.16 8.60 6.23
C GLU A 86 4.72 9.30 4.95
N ASN A 87 4.09 8.58 4.00
CA ASN A 87 3.53 9.19 2.79
C ASN A 87 2.46 10.24 3.12
N ALA A 88 1.59 9.94 4.08
CA ALA A 88 0.57 10.89 4.53
C ALA A 88 1.20 12.13 5.19
N ARG A 89 2.28 11.95 5.96
CA ARG A 89 3.05 13.06 6.53
C ARG A 89 3.70 13.91 5.44
N GLY A 90 4.41 13.28 4.50
CA GLY A 90 5.06 13.96 3.38
C GLY A 90 4.08 14.79 2.56
N LYS A 91 2.89 14.24 2.29
CA LYS A 91 1.81 14.97 1.61
C LYS A 91 1.35 16.20 2.41
N ARG A 92 1.11 16.07 3.71
CA ARG A 92 0.71 17.21 4.56
C ARG A 92 1.76 18.31 4.60
N VAL A 93 3.03 17.93 4.67
CA VAL A 93 4.16 18.87 4.69
C VAL A 93 4.27 19.57 3.33
N SER A 94 4.23 18.83 2.22
CA SER A 94 4.22 19.37 0.87
C SER A 94 3.05 20.34 0.65
N ASP A 95 1.83 19.95 1.03
CA ASP A 95 0.64 20.78 0.92
C ASP A 95 0.82 22.12 1.68
N LYS A 96 1.45 22.10 2.87
CA LYS A 96 1.75 23.31 3.65
C LYS A 96 2.79 24.21 2.96
N HIS A 97 3.85 23.63 2.39
CA HIS A 97 4.91 24.38 1.72
C HIS A 97 4.45 25.04 0.41
N PHE A 98 3.62 24.33 -0.37
CA PHE A 98 3.12 24.83 -1.65
C PHE A 98 1.77 25.58 -1.53
N GLY A 99 1.31 25.89 -0.32
CA GLY A 99 0.07 26.64 -0.10
C GLY A 99 -1.19 25.90 -0.58
N ILE A 100 -1.15 24.57 -0.67
CA ILE A 100 -2.30 23.74 -1.05
C ILE A 100 -3.24 23.64 0.15
N VAL A 101 -4.08 24.66 0.33
CA VAL A 101 -5.03 24.73 1.44
C VAL A 101 -6.22 23.83 1.14
N LYS A 102 -6.32 22.70 1.85
CA LYS A 102 -7.59 21.98 1.93
C LYS A 102 -8.60 22.82 2.70
N LYS A 103 -9.76 23.09 2.08
CA LYS A 103 -10.91 23.65 2.81
C LYS A 103 -11.18 22.76 4.02
N ARG A 104 -11.22 23.35 5.22
CA ARG A 104 -11.62 22.63 6.42
C ARG A 104 -13.03 22.08 6.17
N GLY A 105 -13.22 20.79 6.42
CA GLY A 105 -14.55 20.20 6.38
C GLY A 105 -15.48 20.95 7.32
N PHE A 106 -16.78 20.90 7.04
CA PHE A 106 -17.79 21.51 7.90
C PHE A 106 -17.59 21.02 9.34
N ASN A 107 -17.32 21.93 10.26
CA ASN A 107 -17.07 21.62 11.66
C ASN A 107 -18.42 21.28 12.30
N ARG A 108 -18.92 20.06 12.07
CA ARG A 108 -20.17 19.58 12.68
C ARG A 108 -20.00 19.69 14.18
N ARG A 109 -20.78 20.56 14.83
CA ARG A 109 -20.85 20.55 16.29
C ARG A 109 -21.27 19.15 16.74
N ARG A 110 -20.62 18.60 17.77
CA ARG A 110 -20.73 17.17 18.17
C ARG A 110 -22.18 16.74 18.40
N ASP A 111 -23.03 17.68 18.80
CA ASP A 111 -24.46 17.59 19.13
C ASP A 111 -25.41 17.80 17.92
N MET A 112 -24.92 18.09 16.71
CA MET A 112 -25.80 18.39 15.57
C MET A 112 -25.95 17.19 14.61
N LYS A 113 -27.18 16.83 14.26
CA LYS A 113 -27.52 15.81 13.25
C LYS A 113 -28.03 16.48 11.97
N PHE A 114 -27.61 15.99 10.80
CA PHE A 114 -28.15 16.48 9.52
C PHE A 114 -29.56 15.93 9.33
N ASN A 115 -30.55 16.82 9.26
CA ASN A 115 -31.93 16.48 8.94
C ASN A 115 -32.08 16.47 7.41
N TRP A 116 -32.17 15.28 6.82
CA TRP A 116 -32.30 15.07 5.38
C TRP A 116 -33.59 15.64 4.79
N GLN A 117 -34.65 15.75 5.58
CA GLN A 117 -35.94 16.29 5.15
C GLN A 117 -35.94 17.83 5.14
N ALA A 118 -35.23 18.46 6.08
CA ALA A 118 -35.12 19.91 6.19
C ALA A 118 -33.86 20.49 5.50
N GLY A 119 -32.95 19.64 5.02
CA GLY A 119 -31.71 20.04 4.36
C GLY A 119 -30.71 20.80 5.24
N ARG A 120 -30.83 20.70 6.58
CA ARG A 120 -30.00 21.46 7.54
C ARG A 120 -29.60 20.64 8.75
N TYR A 121 -28.57 21.09 9.46
CA TYR A 121 -28.19 20.53 10.76
C TYR A 121 -29.10 21.04 11.88
N GLU A 122 -29.59 20.14 12.71
CA GLU A 122 -30.42 20.45 13.88
C GLU A 122 -29.76 19.87 15.14
N GLY A 123 -29.84 20.59 16.27
CA GLY A 123 -29.31 20.14 17.55
C GLY A 123 -30.05 18.90 18.03
N GLY A 124 -29.32 17.83 18.34
CA GLY A 124 -29.86 16.63 18.94
C GLY A 124 -30.33 16.96 20.35
N ARG A 125 -31.65 16.88 20.57
CA ARG A 125 -32.22 16.82 21.91
C ARG A 125 -31.95 15.44 22.50
#